data_AF-A0A6V7HYR5-F1
#
_entry.id   AF-A0A6V7HYR5-F1
#
_cell.length_a   1.000
_cell.length_b   1.000
_cell.length_c   1.000
_cell.angle_alpha   90.00
_cell.angle_beta   90.00
_cell.angle_gamma   90.00
#
_symmetry.space_group_name_H-M   'P 1'
#
loop_
_entity.id
_entity.type
_entity.pdbx_description
1 polymer ?
#
loop_
_entity_poly.entity_id
_entity_poly.type
_entity_poly.pdbx_seq_one_letter_code
_entity_poly.pdbx_strand_id
1 'polypeptide(L)'
;NVNEELSKNGTKIVEFSTNSGTSRSVISGTTETGERYFHEIEDRIIGDLLYRIERVYNPKTNQIEIIRSTLNLRDPTAKPEILPNDNISSSQNESDKNQQTQPDKQGDSKEVKNIDKKSR
;
A
#
# COMPACT_ATOMS: atom_id res chain seq x y z
N ASN A 1 7.25 -17.10 -12.29
CA ASN A 1 7.64 -15.71 -12.02
C ASN A 1 6.38 -15.04 -11.46
N VAL A 2 6.29 -14.79 -10.15
CA VAL A 2 5.00 -14.52 -9.46
C VAL A 2 4.25 -13.27 -9.95
N ASN A 3 4.95 -12.35 -10.64
CA ASN A 3 4.34 -11.17 -11.24
C ASN A 3 3.46 -11.48 -12.48
N GLU A 4 3.57 -12.67 -13.06
CA GLU A 4 2.79 -13.07 -14.24
C GLU A 4 1.44 -13.73 -13.92
N GLU A 5 1.20 -14.15 -12.66
CA GLU A 5 0.00 -14.91 -12.23
C GLU A 5 -1.10 -14.05 -11.58
N LEU A 6 -1.04 -12.74 -11.77
CA LEU A 6 -2.02 -11.82 -11.19
C LEU A 6 -3.31 -11.76 -12.04
N SER A 7 -4.46 -11.84 -11.37
CA SER A 7 -5.75 -11.67 -12.03
C SER A 7 -5.88 -10.25 -12.59
N LYS A 8 -6.03 -10.14 -13.91
CA LYS A 8 -6.16 -8.86 -14.64
C LYS A 8 -7.32 -7.98 -14.14
N ASN A 9 -8.33 -8.58 -13.51
CA ASN A 9 -9.56 -7.89 -13.09
C ASN A 9 -9.49 -7.27 -11.69
N GLY A 10 -8.46 -7.60 -10.89
CA GLY A 10 -8.31 -7.11 -9.52
C GLY A 10 -6.96 -6.46 -9.20
N THR A 11 -6.07 -6.38 -10.19
CA THR A 11 -4.70 -5.88 -9.99
C THR A 11 -4.67 -4.36 -10.01
N LYS A 12 -4.04 -3.76 -9.00
CA LYS A 12 -3.69 -2.34 -8.95
C LYS A 12 -2.18 -2.19 -8.90
N ILE A 13 -1.64 -1.46 -9.88
CA ILE A 13 -0.24 -1.06 -9.93
C ILE A 13 -0.22 0.46 -9.72
N VAL A 14 0.56 0.91 -8.76
CA VAL A 14 0.79 2.33 -8.50
C VAL A 14 2.28 2.59 -8.46
N GLU A 15 2.74 3.51 -9.30
CA GLU A 15 4.16 3.87 -9.41
C GLU A 15 4.33 5.35 -9.02
N PHE A 16 5.36 5.62 -8.24
CA PHE A 16 5.76 6.94 -7.81
C PHE A 16 7.25 7.09 -8.04
N SER A 17 7.66 8.14 -8.75
CA SER A 17 9.06 8.52 -8.87
C SER A 17 9.21 9.98 -8.44
N THR A 18 10.17 10.26 -7.57
CA THR A 18 10.51 11.63 -7.19
C THR A 18 11.79 12.07 -7.88
N ASN A 19 11.93 13.39 -8.11
CA ASN A 19 13.17 13.97 -8.64
C ASN A 19 14.39 13.77 -7.71
N SER A 20 14.19 13.23 -6.50
CA SER A 20 15.23 12.99 -5.50
C SER A 20 15.90 11.61 -5.62
N GLY A 21 15.72 10.90 -6.74
CA GLY A 21 16.32 9.58 -6.94
C GLY A 21 15.67 8.48 -6.10
N THR A 22 14.38 8.64 -5.79
CA THR A 22 13.56 7.63 -5.12
C THR A 22 12.44 7.19 -6.05
N SER A 23 12.24 5.88 -6.19
CA SER A 23 11.06 5.31 -6.82
C SER A 23 10.38 4.33 -5.88
N ARG A 24 9.05 4.25 -5.99
CA ARG A 24 8.22 3.32 -5.22
C ARG A 24 7.15 2.76 -6.15
N SER A 25 7.04 1.45 -6.18
CA SER A 25 6.01 0.74 -6.92
C SER A 25 5.24 -0.15 -5.98
N VAL A 26 3.91 -0.12 -6.06
CA VAL A 26 3.01 -0.96 -5.28
C VAL A 26 2.16 -1.77 -6.24
N ILE A 27 2.24 -3.09 -6.12
CA ILE A 27 1.43 -4.06 -6.85
C ILE A 27 0.57 -4.78 -5.83
N SER A 28 -0.74 -4.76 -6.05
CA SER A 28 -1.69 -5.44 -5.17
C SER A 28 -2.83 -6.05 -5.96
N GLY A 29 -3.44 -7.09 -5.43
CA GLY A 29 -4.58 -7.74 -6.08
C GLY A 29 -4.86 -9.12 -5.52
N THR A 30 -5.39 -9.98 -6.38
CA THR A 30 -5.63 -11.38 -6.08
C THR A 30 -5.01 -12.26 -7.17
N THR A 31 -4.41 -13.38 -6.78
CA THR A 31 -3.96 -14.42 -7.71
C THR A 31 -5.15 -15.06 -8.42
N GLU A 32 -4.91 -15.87 -9.44
CA GLU A 32 -5.95 -16.67 -10.10
C GLU A 32 -6.64 -17.66 -9.14
N THR A 33 -5.94 -18.09 -8.09
CA THR A 33 -6.48 -18.96 -7.03
C THR A 33 -7.30 -18.20 -5.98
N GLY A 34 -7.40 -16.88 -6.08
CA GLY A 34 -8.15 -16.02 -5.16
C GLY A 34 -7.37 -15.61 -3.91
N GLU A 35 -6.07 -15.92 -3.83
CA GLU A 35 -5.22 -15.50 -2.71
C GLU A 35 -4.86 -14.02 -2.84
N ARG A 36 -4.78 -13.31 -1.71
CA ARG A 36 -4.39 -11.90 -1.71
C ARG A 36 -2.91 -11.78 -2.04
N TYR A 37 -2.59 -10.80 -2.90
CA TYR A 37 -1.23 -10.44 -3.28
C TYR A 37 -0.95 -8.99 -2.93
N PHE A 38 0.23 -8.76 -2.36
CA PHE A 38 0.79 -7.42 -2.17
C PHE A 38 2.31 -7.51 -2.30
N HIS A 39 2.86 -6.62 -3.12
CA HIS A 39 4.30 -6.44 -3.30
C HIS A 39 4.57 -4.96 -3.49
N GLU A 40 5.34 -4.39 -2.60
CA GLU A 40 5.86 -3.03 -2.71
C GLU A 40 7.37 -3.08 -2.89
N ILE A 41 7.88 -2.28 -3.82
CA ILE A 41 9.30 -2.09 -4.08
C ILE A 41 9.60 -0.60 -3.91
N GLU A 42 10.59 -0.28 -3.10
CA GLU A 42 11.10 1.07 -2.90
C GLU A 42 12.60 1.08 -3.22
N ASP A 43 12.99 1.90 -4.19
CA ASP A 43 14.37 2.07 -4.63
C ASP A 43 14.83 3.49 -4.30
N ARG A 44 16.05 3.59 -3.77
CA ARG A 44 16.69 4.87 -3.47
C ARG A 44 18.16 4.84 -3.85
N ILE A 45 18.57 5.82 -4.64
CA ILE A 45 20.00 6.00 -4.97
C ILE A 45 20.63 6.95 -3.94
N ILE A 46 21.73 6.52 -3.32
CA ILE A 46 22.55 7.35 -2.42
C ILE A 46 24.02 7.20 -2.85
N GLY A 47 24.56 8.24 -3.47
CA GLY A 47 25.89 8.17 -4.09
C GLY A 47 25.93 7.08 -5.16
N ASP A 48 26.87 6.15 -5.02
CA ASP A 48 27.07 5.03 -5.96
C ASP A 48 26.29 3.77 -5.57
N LEU A 49 25.38 3.84 -4.58
CA LEU A 49 24.61 2.68 -4.11
C LEU A 49 23.13 2.82 -4.44
N LEU A 50 22.56 1.77 -5.01
CA LEU A 50 21.11 1.55 -5.05
C LEU A 50 20.71 0.78 -3.80
N TYR A 51 19.86 1.38 -2.98
CA TYR A 51 19.18 0.72 -1.86
C TYR A 51 17.80 0.29 -2.33
N ARG A 52 17.48 -1.00 -2.17
CA ARG A 52 16.17 -1.55 -2.47
C ARG A 52 15.53 -2.13 -1.21
N ILE A 53 14.27 -1.77 -0.98
CA ILE A 53 13.42 -2.35 0.05
C ILE A 53 12.22 -2.99 -0.64
N GLU A 54 12.03 -4.28 -0.44
CA GLU A 54 10.86 -5.02 -0.90
C GLU A 54 10.01 -5.41 0.30
N ARG A 55 8.69 -5.20 0.19
CA ARG A 55 7.69 -5.60 1.17
C ARG A 55 6.72 -6.53 0.48
N VAL A 56 6.72 -7.80 0.86
CA VAL A 56 5.92 -8.85 0.21
C VAL A 56 4.96 -9.45 1.22
N TYR A 57 3.67 -9.54 0.88
CA TYR A 57 2.71 -10.23 1.73
C TYR A 57 2.85 -11.75 1.57
N ASN A 58 3.06 -12.43 2.69
CA ASN A 58 3.04 -13.88 2.77
C ASN A 58 1.66 -14.37 3.25
N PRO A 59 0.85 -14.99 2.38
CA PRO A 59 -0.50 -15.45 2.74
C PRO A 59 -0.49 -16.61 3.74
N LYS A 60 0.62 -17.37 3.85
CA LYS A 60 0.73 -18.49 4.80
C LYS A 60 0.92 -18.01 6.23
N THR A 61 1.66 -16.92 6.42
CA THR A 61 1.96 -16.36 7.75
C THR A 61 1.10 -15.15 8.10
N ASN A 62 0.35 -14.61 7.13
CA ASN A 62 -0.42 -13.37 7.23
C ASN A 62 0.43 -12.16 7.63
N GLN A 63 1.71 -12.15 7.23
CA GLN A 63 2.65 -11.08 7.56
C GLN A 63 3.27 -10.48 6.30
N ILE A 64 3.78 -9.25 6.44
CA ILE A 64 4.63 -8.63 5.42
C ILE A 64 6.08 -9.01 5.72
N GLU A 65 6.72 -9.67 4.76
CA GLU A 65 8.14 -9.91 4.77
C GLU A 65 8.87 -8.71 4.18
N ILE A 66 9.92 -8.27 4.86
CA ILE A 66 10.77 -7.16 4.40
C ILE A 66 12.09 -7.75 3.96
N ILE A 67 12.48 -7.44 2.73
CA ILE A 67 13.77 -7.80 2.14
C ILE A 67 14.48 -6.50 1.80
N ARG A 68 15.69 -6.33 2.30
CA ARG A 68 16.51 -5.14 2.05
C ARG A 68 17.76 -5.57 1.28
N SER A 69 18.15 -4.81 0.29
CA SER A 69 19.38 -5.07 -0.45
C SER A 69 20.06 -3.79 -0.92
N THR A 70 21.35 -3.90 -1.17
CA THR A 70 22.16 -2.84 -1.77
C THR A 70 22.86 -3.33 -3.02
N LEU A 71 23.02 -2.46 -4.01
CA LEU A 71 23.78 -2.73 -5.23
C LEU A 71 24.75 -1.58 -5.49
N ASN A 72 26.03 -1.88 -5.70
CA ASN A 72 27.02 -0.91 -6.14
C ASN A 72 26.84 -0.60 -7.63
N LEU A 73 26.42 0.62 -7.94
CA LEU A 73 26.17 1.10 -9.30
C LEU A 73 27.45 1.48 -10.06
N ARG A 74 28.59 1.59 -9.38
CA ARG A 74 29.87 1.91 -10.01
C ARG A 74 30.56 0.70 -10.61
N ASP A 75 30.24 -0.49 -10.10
CA ASP A 75 30.75 -1.76 -10.62
C ASP A 75 29.66 -2.46 -11.46
N PRO A 76 29.79 -2.53 -12.79
CA PRO A 76 28.80 -3.15 -13.65
C PRO A 76 28.67 -4.67 -13.43
N THR A 77 29.59 -5.29 -12.67
CA THR A 77 29.56 -6.71 -12.31
C THR A 77 29.04 -6.96 -10.89
N ALA A 78 28.72 -5.89 -10.14
CA ALA A 78 28.19 -6.00 -8.80
C ALA A 78 26.87 -6.78 -8.77
N LYS A 79 26.67 -7.50 -7.67
CA LYS A 79 25.42 -8.22 -7.38
C LYS A 79 24.76 -7.60 -6.16
N PRO A 80 23.42 -7.72 -6.03
CA PRO A 80 22.73 -7.27 -4.83
C PRO A 80 23.25 -7.99 -3.58
N GLU A 81 23.55 -7.23 -2.53
CA GLU A 81 23.89 -7.73 -1.20
C GLU A 81 22.67 -7.59 -0.29
N ILE A 82 22.22 -8.69 0.33
CA ILE A 82 21.08 -8.67 1.26
C ILE A 82 21.52 -8.06 2.59
N LEU A 83 20.79 -7.05 3.05
CA LEU A 83 21.00 -6.42 4.34
C LEU A 83 20.25 -7.19 5.44
N PRO A 84 20.80 -7.25 6.67
CA PRO A 84 20.11 -7.86 7.80
C PRO A 84 18.81 -7.13 8.13
N ASN A 85 17.80 -7.91 8.54
CA ASN A 85 16.58 -7.39 9.10
C ASN A 85 16.86 -6.91 10.53
N ASP A 86 17.34 -5.68 10.67
CA ASP A 86 17.26 -5.00 11.95
C ASP A 86 15.79 -4.96 12.34
N ASN A 87 15.47 -5.52 13.51
CA ASN A 87 14.15 -5.53 14.15
C ASN A 87 13.70 -4.08 14.41
N ILE A 88 13.40 -3.33 13.37
CA ILE A 88 12.64 -2.10 13.46
C ILE A 88 11.21 -2.56 13.61
N SER A 89 10.82 -2.80 14.87
CA SER A 89 9.44 -2.91 15.28
C SER A 89 8.67 -1.80 14.57
N SER A 90 7.82 -2.16 13.62
CA SER A 90 6.93 -1.25 12.91
C SER A 90 5.83 -0.79 13.87
N SER A 91 6.21 -0.04 14.89
CA SER A 91 5.36 0.95 15.51
C SER A 91 5.43 2.20 14.65
N GLN A 92 4.25 2.70 14.26
CA GLN A 92 3.91 3.92 13.49
C GLN A 92 3.53 3.64 12.01
N ASN A 93 2.31 3.91 11.53
CA ASN A 93 1.33 4.92 11.95
C ASN A 93 -0.12 4.44 11.83
N GLU A 94 -0.88 4.58 12.93
CA GLU A 94 -2.30 4.87 12.88
C GLU A 94 -2.49 6.21 12.18
N SER A 95 -3.04 6.21 10.98
CA SER A 95 -3.57 7.42 10.33
C SER A 95 -4.84 7.11 9.53
N ASP A 96 -5.62 6.13 9.96
CA ASP A 96 -6.97 5.87 9.44
C ASP A 96 -8.04 6.45 10.39
N LYS A 97 -8.00 7.76 10.60
CA LYS A 97 -9.15 8.52 11.14
C LYS A 97 -9.18 9.94 10.57
N ASN A 98 -9.45 10.06 9.28
CA ASN A 98 -10.45 11.02 8.79
C ASN A 98 -10.62 10.90 7.28
N GLN A 99 -11.74 10.34 6.85
CA GLN A 99 -12.52 10.81 5.70
C GLN A 99 -13.81 10.00 5.68
N GLN A 100 -14.68 10.26 6.66
CA GLN A 100 -16.08 9.93 6.54
C GLN A 100 -16.72 11.01 5.68
N THR A 101 -17.14 10.57 4.50
CA THR A 101 -17.95 11.25 3.50
C THR A 101 -19.14 11.97 4.13
N GLN A 102 -19.24 13.27 3.86
CA GLN A 102 -20.47 14.05 4.05
C GLN A 102 -21.48 13.67 2.95
N PRO A 103 -22.74 13.35 3.27
CA PRO A 103 -23.80 13.37 2.29
C PRO A 103 -24.40 14.78 2.18
N ASP A 104 -24.58 15.20 0.92
CA ASP A 104 -25.12 16.48 0.48
C ASP A 104 -26.47 16.82 1.15
N LYS A 105 -26.55 18.02 1.73
CA LYS A 105 -27.82 18.60 2.17
C LYS A 105 -28.38 19.48 1.06
N GLN A 106 -29.42 18.99 0.39
CA GLN A 106 -30.31 19.80 -0.43
C GLN A 106 -31.76 19.48 -0.03
N GLY A 107 -32.52 20.51 0.36
CA GLY A 107 -33.96 20.37 0.59
C GLY A 107 -34.48 21.19 1.76
N ASP A 108 -34.62 22.50 1.53
CA ASP A 108 -35.49 23.37 2.30
C ASP A 108 -36.95 23.04 1.93
N SER A 109 -37.75 22.54 2.87
CA SER A 109 -39.21 22.70 2.83
C SER A 109 -39.87 22.36 4.17
N LYS A 110 -40.98 23.05 4.39
CA LYS A 110 -41.59 23.38 5.66
C LYS A 110 -42.49 22.27 6.22
N GLU A 111 -42.56 22.25 7.56
CA GLU A 111 -43.75 22.08 8.41
C GLU A 111 -44.87 21.13 7.95
N VAL A 112 -45.05 20.00 8.65
CA VAL A 112 -46.38 19.47 8.96
C VAL A 112 -46.41 18.96 10.41
N LYS A 113 -47.18 19.67 11.25
CA LYS A 113 -47.60 19.28 12.60
C LYS A 113 -48.50 18.04 12.52
N ASN A 114 -48.43 17.17 13.53
CA ASN A 114 -49.63 16.59 14.17
C ASN A 114 -49.26 15.91 15.49
N ILE A 115 -49.64 16.59 16.58
CA ILE A 115 -49.66 16.05 17.94
C ILE A 115 -51.01 15.35 18.07
N ASP A 116 -51.01 14.02 18.12
CA ASP A 116 -52.20 13.26 18.49
C ASP A 116 -52.13 12.89 19.98
N LYS A 117 -52.96 13.57 20.78
CA LYS A 117 -53.39 13.10 22.11
C LYS A 117 -54.88 13.40 22.29
N LYS A 118 -55.70 12.50 21.75
CA LYS A 118 -56.77 11.75 22.45
C LYS A 118 -57.56 12.50 23.55
N SER A 119 -58.80 12.86 23.17
CA SER A 119 -60.08 12.51 23.84
C SER A 119 -60.31 12.92 25.30
N ARG A 120 -61.17 13.93 25.51
CA ARG A 120 -62.46 13.81 26.21
C ARG A 120 -63.30 15.07 26.02
#